data_AF-E0VUY7-F1
#
_entry.id   AF-E0VUY7-F1
#
_cell.length_a   1.000
_cell.length_b   1.000
_cell.length_c   1.000
_cell.angle_alpha   90.00
_cell.angle_beta   90.00
_cell.angle_gamma   90.00
#
_symmetry.space_group_name_H-M   'P 1'
#
loop_
_entity.id
_entity.type
_entity.pdbx_description
1 polymer ?
#
loop_
_entity_poly.entity_id
_entity_poly.type
_entity_poly.pdbx_seq_one_letter_code
_entity_poly.pdbx_strand_id
1 'polypeptide(L)'
;MEIQNCKGPLEVLNELNHEGRKKISLLRNNLNLLKALANESEKPSVQKWLLSDVKTSEDELTATIAAFQKANTVALIAIDKSNRENLFNSEESYVTHRKKKDKDSLAKISSNVTDQLLSISRSLHDSTQRSATSLDTLC
;
A
#
# COMPACT_ATOMS: atom_id res chain seq x y z
N MET A 1 17.91 -11.01 -2.64
CA MET A 1 18.03 -9.60 -3.07
C MET A 1 16.96 -8.80 -2.36
N GLU A 2 17.34 -7.77 -1.62
CA GLU A 2 16.41 -6.92 -0.83
C GLU A 2 15.30 -6.28 -1.68
N ILE A 3 15.61 -5.99 -2.96
CA ILE A 3 14.65 -5.48 -3.95
C ILE A 3 13.44 -6.40 -4.12
N GLN A 4 13.60 -7.73 -4.14
CA GLN A 4 12.47 -8.67 -4.32
C GLN A 4 11.41 -8.60 -3.21
N ASN A 5 11.82 -8.15 -2.02
CA ASN A 5 10.94 -8.04 -0.86
C ASN A 5 10.44 -6.61 -0.63
N CYS A 6 10.76 -5.68 -1.53
CA CYS A 6 10.32 -4.30 -1.43
C CYS A 6 8.81 -4.21 -1.70
N LYS A 7 8.04 -4.08 -0.62
CA LYS A 7 6.61 -3.73 -0.62
C LYS A 7 6.36 -2.26 -0.23
N GLY A 8 7.44 -1.53 0.05
CA GLY A 8 7.39 -0.12 0.47
C GLY A 8 7.14 0.84 -0.70
N PRO A 9 7.04 2.15 -0.43
CA PRO A 9 6.74 3.15 -1.45
C PRO A 9 7.79 3.17 -2.57
N LEU A 10 7.37 3.65 -3.74
CA LEU A 10 8.17 3.64 -4.96
C LEU A 10 9.53 4.35 -4.79
N GLU A 11 9.63 5.35 -3.91
CA GLU A 11 10.91 6.00 -3.60
C GLU A 11 11.96 5.03 -3.05
N VAL A 12 11.57 4.09 -2.18
CA VAL A 12 12.49 3.10 -1.60
C VAL A 12 13.00 2.15 -2.68
N LEU A 13 12.11 1.72 -3.59
CA LEU A 13 12.50 0.90 -4.73
C LEU A 13 13.44 1.67 -5.68
N ASN A 14 13.23 2.97 -5.86
CA ASN A 14 14.08 3.81 -6.70
C ASN A 14 15.50 3.98 -6.12
N GLU A 15 15.62 4.17 -4.81
CA GLU A 15 16.92 4.28 -4.12
C GLU A 15 17.72 2.98 -4.23
N LEU A 16 17.09 1.84 -3.89
CA LEU A 16 17.70 0.51 -4.06
C LEU A 16 18.12 0.25 -5.50
N ASN A 17 17.33 0.74 -6.46
CA ASN A 17 17.64 0.66 -7.88
C ASN A 17 18.83 1.53 -8.29
N HIS A 18 18.91 2.74 -7.74
CA HIS A 18 20.04 3.64 -7.97
C HIS A 18 21.34 3.00 -7.49
N GLU A 19 21.36 2.50 -6.25
CA GLU A 19 22.52 1.82 -5.69
C GLU A 19 22.89 0.56 -6.46
N GLY A 20 21.90 -0.28 -6.81
CA GLY A 20 22.11 -1.47 -7.61
C GLY A 20 22.71 -1.18 -8.98
N ARG A 21 22.21 -0.16 -9.68
CA ARG A 21 22.77 0.29 -10.98
C ARG A 21 24.19 0.81 -10.83
N LYS A 22 24.49 1.55 -9.74
CA LYS A 22 25.84 2.03 -9.45
C LYS A 22 26.83 0.88 -9.27
N LYS A 23 26.46 -0.16 -8.50
CA LYS A 23 27.28 -1.37 -8.31
C LYS A 23 27.51 -2.12 -9.62
N ILE A 24 26.46 -2.32 -10.43
CA ILE A 24 26.57 -2.96 -11.76
C ILE A 24 27.50 -2.17 -12.69
N SER A 25 27.41 -0.84 -12.67
CA SER A 25 28.28 0.02 -13.48
C SER A 25 29.75 -0.09 -13.05
N LEU A 26 30.02 -0.14 -11.74
CA LEU A 26 31.36 -0.32 -11.22
C LEU A 26 31.95 -1.68 -11.62
N LEU A 27 31.17 -2.76 -11.48
CA LEU A 27 31.56 -4.11 -11.91
C LEU A 27 31.92 -4.15 -13.40
N ARG A 28 31.12 -3.53 -14.27
CA ARG A 28 31.42 -3.40 -15.70
C ARG A 28 32.75 -2.68 -15.96
N ASN A 29 33.00 -1.57 -15.28
CA ASN A 29 34.23 -0.81 -15.45
C ASN A 29 35.46 -1.61 -15.00
N ASN A 30 35.38 -2.29 -13.85
CA ASN A 30 36.45 -3.14 -13.36
C ASN A 30 36.73 -4.32 -14.29
N LEU A 31 35.68 -4.93 -14.86
CA LEU A 31 35.82 -6.02 -15.81
C LEU A 31 36.48 -5.56 -17.11
N ASN A 32 36.11 -4.38 -17.62
CA ASN A 32 36.77 -3.79 -18.78
C ASN A 32 38.25 -3.50 -18.52
N LEU A 33 38.59 -3.01 -17.32
CA LEU A 33 39.98 -2.80 -16.91
C LEU A 33 40.74 -4.13 -16.83
N LEU A 34 40.14 -5.16 -16.23
CA LEU A 34 40.74 -6.50 -16.15
C LEU A 34 41.00 -7.07 -17.55
N LYS A 35 40.08 -6.87 -18.49
CA LYS A 35 40.23 -7.27 -19.89
C LYS A 35 41.36 -6.52 -20.60
N ALA A 36 41.52 -5.22 -20.34
CA ALA A 36 42.63 -4.45 -20.88
C ALA A 36 43.98 -4.97 -20.36
N LEU A 37 44.09 -5.17 -19.04
CA LEU A 37 45.30 -5.72 -18.40
C LEU A 37 45.61 -7.14 -18.89
N ALA A 38 44.59 -7.97 -19.13
CA ALA A 38 44.76 -9.29 -19.70
C ALA A 38 45.35 -9.24 -21.11
N ASN A 39 44.92 -8.28 -21.93
CA ASN A 39 45.43 -8.09 -23.29
C ASN A 39 46.87 -7.55 -23.31
N GLU A 40 47.26 -6.74 -22.32
CA GLU A 40 48.61 -6.19 -22.17
C GLU A 40 49.61 -7.19 -21.57
N SER A 41 49.14 -8.32 -21.04
CA SER A 41 49.99 -9.34 -20.42
C SER A 41 50.91 -10.02 -21.43
N GLU A 42 52.23 -9.82 -21.29
CA GLU A 42 53.27 -10.44 -22.12
C GLU A 42 53.38 -11.96 -21.95
N LYS A 43 52.91 -12.52 -20.81
CA LYS A 43 52.96 -13.95 -20.52
C LYS A 43 51.70 -14.64 -21.07
N PRO A 44 51.81 -15.55 -22.07
CA PRO A 44 50.63 -16.18 -22.68
C PRO A 44 49.80 -17.03 -21.71
N SER A 45 50.42 -17.66 -20.73
CA SER A 45 49.73 -18.45 -19.70
C SER A 45 48.87 -17.58 -18.79
N VAL A 46 49.39 -16.42 -18.37
CA VAL A 46 48.69 -15.44 -17.53
C VAL A 46 47.57 -14.77 -18.31
N GLN A 47 47.85 -14.36 -19.55
CA GLN A 47 46.85 -13.80 -20.46
C GLN A 47 45.67 -14.76 -20.65
N LYS A 48 45.94 -16.03 -20.96
CA LYS A 48 44.89 -17.03 -21.16
C LYS A 48 44.05 -17.25 -19.90
N TRP A 49 44.67 -17.30 -18.74
CA TRP A 49 43.97 -17.43 -17.46
C TRP A 49 43.08 -16.20 -17.17
N LEU A 50 43.63 -14.99 -17.30
CA LEU A 50 42.88 -13.74 -17.10
C LEU A 50 41.70 -13.62 -18.06
N LEU A 51 41.87 -13.94 -19.35
CA LEU A 51 40.78 -13.90 -20.33
C LEU A 51 39.69 -14.93 -20.03
N SER A 52 40.05 -16.09 -19.46
CA SER A 52 39.06 -17.06 -18.99
C SER A 52 38.27 -16.50 -17.81
N ASP A 53 38.93 -15.87 -16.86
CA ASP A 53 38.30 -15.28 -15.67
C ASP A 53 37.39 -14.10 -16.03
N VAL A 54 37.82 -13.26 -16.99
CA VAL A 54 37.00 -12.19 -17.58
C VAL A 54 35.72 -12.78 -18.19
N LYS A 55 35.83 -13.87 -18.95
CA LYS A 55 34.65 -14.51 -19.58
C LYS A 55 33.68 -15.03 -18.53
N THR A 56 34.16 -15.73 -17.50
CA THR A 56 33.32 -16.18 -16.39
C THR A 56 32.64 -15.01 -15.70
N SER A 57 33.38 -13.93 -15.45
CA SER A 57 32.84 -12.72 -14.83
C SER A 57 31.81 -11.99 -15.72
N GLU A 58 31.95 -12.04 -17.06
CA GLU A 58 30.97 -11.50 -18.01
C GLU A 58 29.64 -12.29 -17.95
N ASP A 59 29.72 -13.61 -17.85
CA ASP A 59 28.56 -14.50 -17.72
C ASP A 59 27.83 -14.25 -16.38
N GLU A 60 28.58 -14.16 -15.27
CA GLU A 60 28.04 -13.85 -13.93
C GLU A 60 27.40 -12.46 -13.86
N LEU A 61 28.03 -11.46 -14.48
CA LEU A 61 27.49 -10.11 -14.57
C LEU A 61 26.17 -10.09 -15.36
N THR A 62 26.09 -10.83 -16.46
CA THR A 62 24.88 -10.97 -17.26
C THR A 62 23.76 -11.61 -16.46
N ALA A 63 24.06 -12.70 -15.74
CA ALA A 63 23.11 -13.34 -14.84
C ALA A 63 22.64 -12.39 -13.71
N THR A 64 23.56 -11.62 -13.14
CA THR A 64 23.26 -10.63 -12.10
C THR A 64 22.33 -9.53 -12.60
N ILE A 65 22.55 -9.02 -13.81
CA ILE A 65 21.67 -8.01 -14.43
C ILE A 65 20.28 -8.57 -14.67
N ALA A 66 20.17 -9.80 -15.20
CA ALA A 66 18.89 -10.45 -15.42
C ALA A 66 18.14 -10.68 -14.09
N ALA A 67 18.85 -11.13 -13.05
CA ALA A 67 18.29 -11.33 -11.73
C ALA A 67 17.82 -10.00 -11.10
N PHE A 68 18.59 -8.92 -11.29
CA PHE A 68 18.24 -7.57 -10.85
C PHE A 68 16.98 -7.04 -11.56
N GLN A 69 16.89 -7.21 -12.88
CA GLN A 69 15.68 -6.84 -13.64
C GLN A 69 14.46 -7.63 -13.16
N LYS A 70 14.60 -8.95 -12.97
CA LYS A 70 13.52 -9.80 -12.42
C LYS A 70 13.10 -9.34 -11.03
N ALA A 71 14.04 -9.00 -10.17
CA ALA A 71 13.76 -8.48 -8.83
C ALA A 71 12.94 -7.18 -8.90
N ASN A 72 13.29 -6.26 -9.80
CA ASN A 72 12.56 -5.01 -10.01
C ASN A 72 11.13 -5.23 -10.48
N THR A 73 10.92 -6.15 -11.44
CA THR A 73 9.58 -6.48 -11.91
C THR A 73 8.72 -7.04 -10.78
N VAL A 74 9.27 -7.96 -9.97
CA VAL A 74 8.56 -8.52 -8.82
C VAL A 74 8.20 -7.45 -7.79
N ALA A 75 9.14 -6.55 -7.47
CA ALA A 75 8.91 -5.45 -6.54
C ALA A 75 7.82 -4.50 -7.04
N LEU A 76 7.87 -4.12 -8.31
CA LEU A 76 6.89 -3.22 -8.92
C LEU A 76 5.49 -3.83 -8.91
N ILE A 77 5.36 -5.11 -9.21
CA ILE A 77 4.08 -5.85 -9.13
C ILE A 77 3.57 -5.87 -7.69
N ALA A 78 4.44 -6.11 -6.71
CA ALA A 78 4.06 -6.14 -5.30
C ALA A 78 3.57 -4.78 -4.80
N ILE A 79 4.23 -3.69 -5.22
CA ILE A 79 3.83 -2.32 -4.91
C ILE A 79 2.48 -1.99 -5.56
N ASP A 80 2.30 -2.29 -6.85
CA ASP A 80 1.03 -2.03 -7.55
C ASP A 80 -0.13 -2.79 -6.91
N LYS A 81 0.10 -4.06 -6.57
CA LYS A 81 -0.89 -4.88 -5.87
C LYS A 81 -1.26 -4.28 -4.52
N SER A 82 -0.28 -3.86 -3.72
CA SER A 82 -0.53 -3.24 -2.41
C SER A 82 -1.28 -1.91 -2.54
N ASN A 83 -0.93 -1.07 -3.51
CA ASN A 83 -1.63 0.19 -3.77
C ASN A 83 -3.09 -0.04 -4.16
N ARG A 84 -3.34 -1.05 -5.00
CA ARG A 84 -4.69 -1.43 -5.41
C ARG A 84 -5.53 -1.95 -4.24
N GLU A 85 -4.98 -2.82 -3.41
CA GLU A 85 -5.64 -3.32 -2.20
C GLU A 85 -5.98 -2.18 -1.23
N ASN A 86 -5.06 -1.22 -1.04
CA ASN A 86 -5.30 -0.05 -0.21
C ASN A 86 -6.44 0.84 -0.75
N LEU A 87 -6.53 1.01 -2.07
CA LEU A 87 -7.62 1.78 -2.69
C LEU A 87 -8.98 1.09 -2.49
N PHE A 88 -9.07 -0.22 -2.75
CA PHE A 88 -10.31 -0.98 -2.56
C PHE A 88 -10.77 -0.99 -1.09
N ASN A 89 -9.84 -1.20 -0.14
CA ASN A 89 -10.16 -1.18 1.28
C ASN A 89 -10.62 0.21 1.74
N SER A 90 -10.04 1.28 1.17
CA SER A 90 -10.46 2.66 1.45
C SER A 90 -11.88 2.93 0.95
N GLU A 91 -12.23 2.47 -0.26
CA GLU A 91 -13.58 2.61 -0.80
C GLU A 91 -14.62 1.80 -0.01
N GLU A 92 -14.31 0.56 0.36
CA GLU A 92 -15.21 -0.28 1.16
C GLU A 92 -15.42 0.31 2.57
N SER A 93 -14.37 0.82 3.19
CA SER A 93 -14.45 1.53 4.46
C SER A 93 -15.32 2.79 4.34
N TYR A 94 -15.17 3.55 3.27
CA TYR A 94 -15.96 4.76 3.06
C TYR A 94 -17.45 4.47 2.84
N VAL A 95 -17.76 3.45 2.04
CA VAL A 95 -19.15 3.02 1.77
C VAL A 95 -19.80 2.44 3.04
N THR A 96 -19.07 1.64 3.81
CA THR A 96 -19.59 1.09 5.08
C THR A 96 -19.78 2.17 6.13
N HIS A 97 -18.87 3.15 6.22
CA HIS A 97 -19.03 4.31 7.11
C HIS A 97 -20.21 5.21 6.72
N ARG A 98 -20.44 5.47 5.42
CA ARG A 98 -21.63 6.19 4.95
C ARG A 98 -22.92 5.46 5.32
N LYS A 99 -23.01 4.16 5.02
CA LYS A 99 -24.18 3.33 5.35
C LYS A 99 -24.48 3.28 6.86
N LYS A 100 -23.43 3.25 7.71
CA LYS A 100 -23.60 3.32 9.17
C LYS A 100 -24.15 4.68 9.61
N LYS A 101 -23.60 5.78 9.10
CA LYS A 101 -24.06 7.15 9.42
C LYS A 101 -25.53 7.37 9.05
N ASP A 102 -25.97 6.86 7.91
CA ASP A 102 -27.37 6.99 7.48
C ASP A 102 -28.34 6.19 8.38
N LYS A 103 -27.94 4.99 8.81
CA LYS A 103 -28.72 4.17 9.76
C LYS A 103 -28.84 4.84 11.13
N ASP A 104 -27.74 5.37 11.67
CA ASP A 104 -27.75 6.04 12.98
C ASP A 104 -28.58 7.32 12.95
N SER A 105 -28.52 8.08 11.84
CA SER A 105 -29.36 9.25 11.62
C SER A 105 -30.85 8.90 11.63
N LEU A 106 -31.24 7.83 10.93
CA LEU A 106 -32.62 7.37 10.86
C LEU A 106 -33.15 6.91 12.24
N ALA A 107 -32.35 6.17 13.00
CA ALA A 107 -32.71 5.73 14.34
C ALA A 107 -32.92 6.92 15.30
N LYS A 108 -32.07 7.94 15.20
CA LYS A 108 -32.20 9.16 16.01
C LYS A 108 -33.46 9.95 15.69
N ILE A 109 -33.81 10.07 14.41
CA ILE A 109 -35.07 10.70 13.98
C ILE A 109 -36.26 9.91 14.53
N SER A 110 -36.25 8.58 14.40
CA SER A 110 -37.34 7.72 14.91
C SER A 110 -37.51 7.81 16.42
N SER A 111 -36.41 7.87 17.19
CA SER A 111 -36.47 8.08 18.64
C SER A 111 -37.09 9.44 18.98
N ASN A 112 -36.60 10.52 18.36
CA ASN A 112 -37.13 11.86 18.61
C ASN A 112 -38.63 11.97 18.30
N VAL A 113 -39.10 11.39 17.18
CA VAL A 113 -40.53 11.38 16.84
C VAL A 113 -41.33 10.59 17.88
N THR A 114 -40.81 9.46 18.35
CA THR A 114 -41.47 8.64 19.38
C THR A 114 -41.57 9.39 20.70
N ASP A 115 -40.50 10.07 21.12
CA ASP A 115 -40.47 10.88 22.34
C ASP A 115 -41.45 12.07 22.26
N GLN A 116 -41.55 12.72 21.10
CA GLN A 116 -42.53 13.77 20.85
C GLN A 116 -43.97 13.24 20.94
N LEU A 117 -44.26 12.08 20.34
CA LEU A 117 -45.58 11.46 20.42
C LEU A 117 -45.95 11.05 21.85
N LEU A 118 -45.00 10.51 22.62
CA LEU A 118 -45.18 10.21 24.04
C LEU A 118 -45.47 11.48 24.86
N SER A 119 -44.75 12.58 24.59
CA SER A 119 -44.98 13.86 25.26
C SER A 119 -46.37 14.43 24.94
N ILE A 120 -46.81 14.35 23.69
CA ILE A 120 -48.16 14.76 23.27
C ILE A 120 -49.21 13.91 23.97
N SER A 121 -49.03 12.58 23.99
CA SER A 121 -49.95 11.65 24.65
C SER A 121 -50.10 11.95 26.14
N ARG A 122 -49.00 12.22 26.85
CA ARG A 122 -49.02 12.65 28.26
C ARG A 122 -49.74 13.98 28.45
N SER A 123 -49.44 14.97 27.62
CA SER A 123 -50.08 16.29 27.69
C SER A 123 -51.59 16.21 27.43
N LEU A 124 -52.02 15.37 26.48
CA LEU A 124 -53.43 15.10 26.19
C LEU A 124 -54.11 14.39 27.35
N HIS A 125 -53.45 13.41 27.98
CA HIS A 125 -53.95 12.74 29.17
C HIS A 125 -54.14 13.74 30.33
N ASP A 126 -53.13 14.56 30.62
CA ASP A 126 -53.18 15.58 31.67
C ASP A 126 -54.28 16.61 31.41
N SER A 127 -54.43 17.08 30.16
CA SER A 127 -55.49 18.02 29.79
C SER A 127 -56.87 17.38 29.92
N THR A 128 -57.02 16.10 29.54
CA THR A 128 -58.30 15.37 29.67
C THR A 128 -58.65 15.15 31.14
N GLN A 129 -57.68 14.78 31.96
CA GLN A 129 -57.87 14.61 33.40
C GLN A 129 -58.26 15.93 34.07
N ARG A 130 -57.58 17.05 33.73
CA ARG A 130 -57.94 18.38 34.23
C ARG A 130 -59.35 18.81 33.83
N SER A 131 -59.75 18.54 32.58
CA SER A 131 -61.12 18.79 32.13
C SER A 131 -62.14 17.95 32.90
N ALA A 132 -61.84 16.69 33.19
CA ALA A 132 -62.70 15.82 34.00
C ALA A 132 -62.83 16.31 35.45
N THR A 133 -61.73 16.69 36.11
CA THR A 133 -61.76 17.19 37.50
C THR A 133 -62.47 18.53 37.63
N SER A 134 -62.35 19.39 36.62
CA SER A 134 -63.04 20.70 36.62
C SER A 134 -64.55 20.56 36.47
N LEU A 135 -65.02 19.58 35.69
CA LEU A 135 -66.44 19.24 35.60
C LEU A 135 -66.98 18.65 36.92
N ASP A 136 -66.17 17.85 37.62
CA ASP A 136 -66.53 17.25 38.92
C ASP A 136 -66.62 18.27 40.06
N THR A 137 -65.90 19.40 39.96
CA THR A 137 -65.94 20.50 40.95
C THR A 137 -67.00 21.57 40.66
N LEU A 138 -67.71 21.48 39.53
CA LEU A 138 -68.80 22.37 39.12
C LEU A 138 -70.20 21.77 39.34
N CYS A 139 -70.28 20.56 39.92
CA CYS A 139 -71.51 19.91 40.41
C CYS A 139 -71.61 20.03 41.93
#